data_AF-A0A973L6G3-F1
#
_entry.id   AF-A0A973L6G3-F1
#
_cell.length_a   1.000
_cell.length_b   1.000
_cell.length_c   1.000
_cell.angle_alpha   90.00
_cell.angle_beta   90.00
_cell.angle_gamma   90.00
#
_symmetry.space_group_name_H-M   'P 1'
#
loop_
_entity.id
_entity.type
_entity.pdbx_description
1 polymer ?
#
loop_
_entity_poly.entity_id
_entity_poly.type
_entity_poly.pdbx_seq_one_letter_code
_entity_poly.pdbx_strand_id
1 'polypeptide(L)'
;MTAFLPPTHHPRRRRVRGRTLRLTAVVAMAALVAGGTAAAARASAAAPINLDSASCPTNIVEYETDGCVTELQELLNIHNAGIGVDGQFGPQTLAAVRQFQSEAGIGVDGQVGPQTKAALYGSSGRVPTPIKLTSSACPANMMENEKDGCVVELQNLLDEHGQHIIVDGQFGQQTFAAVEAFQTSAGIGVDGQVGPQTKAALYGTGAQQGVANLFSPTCPENMMQGEIDGCVVALQSLLNAHGQHIGVDGQFGQQTFAAVEAFQTSAGIGVDGQVG
;
A
#
# COMPACT_ATOMS: atom_id res chain seq x y z
N MET A 1 46.94 -52.30 12.07
CA MET A 1 46.11 -53.52 12.21
C MET A 1 44.70 -53.11 11.77
N THR A 2 44.42 -53.19 10.48
CA THR A 2 43.76 -54.30 9.75
C THR A 2 42.23 -54.17 9.74
N ALA A 3 41.73 -54.05 8.51
CA ALA A 3 40.34 -54.01 8.09
C ALA A 3 39.63 -55.39 8.18
N PHE A 4 38.38 -55.41 7.70
CA PHE A 4 37.61 -56.54 7.12
C PHE A 4 36.61 -57.35 7.99
N LEU A 5 35.31 -56.99 7.88
CA LEU A 5 34.17 -57.78 7.30
C LEU A 5 33.62 -59.08 8.02
N PRO A 6 32.39 -59.59 7.68
CA PRO A 6 31.21 -59.78 8.55
C PRO A 6 30.85 -61.28 8.81
N PRO A 7 29.63 -61.66 9.29
CA PRO A 7 28.59 -62.08 8.33
C PRO A 7 27.10 -61.90 8.73
N THR A 8 26.29 -62.12 7.70
CA THR A 8 24.83 -62.19 7.54
C THR A 8 24.06 -63.10 8.50
N HIS A 9 22.81 -62.72 8.85
CA HIS A 9 21.75 -63.69 9.15
C HIS A 9 20.41 -63.33 8.50
N HIS A 10 19.91 -64.29 7.73
CA HIS A 10 18.63 -64.30 7.04
C HIS A 10 17.69 -65.33 7.73
N PRO A 11 16.41 -65.46 7.34
CA PRO A 11 15.23 -65.20 8.16
C PRO A 11 14.59 -66.46 8.78
N ARG A 12 13.71 -66.29 9.77
CA ARG A 12 12.77 -67.36 10.16
C ARG A 12 11.32 -66.87 10.23
N ARG A 13 10.57 -67.35 9.25
CA ARG A 13 9.11 -67.35 9.13
C ARG A 13 8.47 -68.05 10.33
N ARG A 14 7.38 -67.50 10.85
CA ARG A 14 6.32 -68.29 11.48
C ARG A 14 5.01 -68.05 10.74
N ARG A 15 4.57 -69.08 10.01
CA ARG A 15 3.19 -69.23 9.53
C ARG A 15 2.36 -69.78 10.69
N VAL A 16 1.25 -69.12 11.00
CA VAL A 16 0.11 -69.76 11.67
C VAL A 16 -1.06 -69.74 10.69
N ARG A 17 -1.59 -70.94 10.44
CA ARG A 17 -2.76 -71.22 9.60
C ARG A 17 -4.03 -70.89 10.38
N GLY A 18 -5.01 -70.37 9.65
CA GLY A 18 -6.35 -70.93 9.66
C GLY A 18 -7.40 -70.18 10.47
N ARG A 19 -8.24 -69.42 9.77
CA ARG A 19 -9.68 -69.67 9.73
C ARG A 19 -10.34 -68.81 8.66
N THR A 20 -10.82 -69.49 7.63
CA THR A 20 -11.77 -68.99 6.65
C THR A 20 -13.13 -68.83 7.33
N LEU A 21 -13.70 -67.62 7.28
CA LEU A 21 -15.14 -67.45 7.24
C LEU A 21 -15.44 -66.47 6.11
N ARG A 22 -16.04 -66.99 5.05
CA ARG A 22 -16.66 -66.19 3.99
C ARG A 22 -18.03 -65.76 4.52
N LEU A 23 -18.31 -64.46 4.51
CA LEU A 23 -19.66 -63.98 4.30
C LEU A 23 -19.63 -62.87 3.24
N THR A 24 -20.66 -62.97 2.43
CA THR A 24 -20.86 -62.40 1.10
C THR A 24 -21.35 -60.96 1.14
N ALA A 25 -20.83 -60.19 0.17
CA ALA A 25 -21.51 -59.17 -0.65
C ALA A 25 -22.14 -57.93 0.03
N VAL A 26 -21.57 -56.74 -0.27
CA VAL A 26 -22.22 -55.61 -0.98
C VAL A 26 -21.08 -54.82 -1.68
N VAL A 27 -20.89 -54.99 -3.00
CA VAL A 27 -21.20 -54.04 -4.10
C VAL A 27 -20.59 -52.63 -3.96
N ALA A 28 -19.54 -52.44 -4.76
CA ALA A 28 -19.16 -51.29 -5.58
C ALA A 28 -19.55 -49.85 -5.17
N MET A 29 -18.54 -48.98 -5.06
CA MET A 29 -18.53 -47.75 -5.86
C MET A 29 -17.14 -47.53 -6.46
N ALA A 30 -17.10 -47.59 -7.79
CA ALA A 30 -16.02 -47.07 -8.59
C ALA A 30 -15.95 -45.55 -8.37
N ALA A 31 -14.80 -45.06 -7.93
CA ALA A 31 -14.54 -43.63 -7.86
C ALA A 31 -14.51 -43.06 -9.28
N LEU A 32 -15.59 -42.39 -9.65
CA LEU A 32 -15.69 -41.55 -10.83
C LEU A 32 -14.70 -40.39 -10.64
N VAL A 33 -13.63 -40.37 -11.43
CA VAL A 33 -12.78 -39.18 -11.60
C VAL A 33 -13.60 -38.19 -12.44
N ALA A 34 -14.47 -37.44 -11.78
CA ALA A 34 -15.07 -36.26 -12.37
C ALA A 34 -13.98 -35.18 -12.39
N GLY A 35 -13.39 -34.98 -13.57
CA GLY A 35 -12.61 -33.79 -13.89
C GLY A 35 -13.52 -32.57 -13.79
N GLY A 36 -13.66 -32.03 -12.58
CA GLY A 36 -14.19 -30.69 -12.36
C GLY A 36 -13.10 -29.70 -12.71
N THR A 37 -13.16 -29.12 -13.91
CA THR A 37 -12.51 -27.84 -14.16
C THR A 37 -13.16 -26.85 -13.20
N ALA A 38 -12.51 -26.58 -12.07
CA ALA A 38 -12.75 -25.38 -11.30
C ALA A 38 -12.39 -24.21 -12.23
N ALA A 39 -13.36 -23.79 -13.05
CA ALA A 39 -13.37 -22.46 -13.61
C ALA A 39 -13.45 -21.56 -12.37
N ALA A 40 -12.29 -21.11 -11.91
CA ALA A 40 -12.18 -19.99 -11.02
C ALA A 40 -12.97 -18.88 -11.69
N ALA A 41 -14.18 -18.64 -11.18
CA ALA A 41 -14.93 -17.45 -11.48
C ALA A 41 -13.98 -16.33 -11.07
N ARG A 42 -13.37 -15.70 -12.08
CA ARG A 42 -12.72 -14.41 -11.88
C ARG A 42 -13.80 -13.54 -11.27
N ALA A 43 -13.66 -13.21 -10.00
CA ALA A 43 -14.39 -12.12 -9.41
C ALA A 43 -14.11 -10.94 -10.33
N SER A 44 -15.10 -10.61 -11.16
CA SER A 44 -15.07 -9.38 -11.93
C SER A 44 -14.96 -8.30 -10.86
N ALA A 45 -13.88 -7.51 -10.88
CA ALA A 45 -13.84 -6.29 -10.09
C ALA A 45 -15.17 -5.58 -10.33
N ALA A 46 -15.96 -5.43 -9.27
CA ALA A 46 -17.26 -4.78 -9.37
C ALA A 46 -17.01 -3.40 -10.01
N ALA A 47 -17.83 -3.04 -10.98
CA ALA A 47 -17.77 -1.69 -11.55
C ALA A 47 -17.87 -0.68 -10.39
N PRO A 48 -17.20 0.49 -10.48
CA PRO A 48 -17.27 1.51 -9.43
C PRO A 48 -18.73 1.80 -9.13
N ILE A 49 -19.12 1.64 -7.87
CA ILE A 49 -20.48 1.87 -7.41
C ILE A 49 -20.73 3.37 -7.56
N ASN A 50 -21.89 3.76 -8.07
CA ASN A 50 -22.29 5.17 -8.11
C ASN A 50 -23.45 5.35 -7.14
N LEU A 51 -23.35 6.27 -6.17
CA LEU A 51 -24.39 6.52 -5.18
C LEU A 51 -25.72 6.98 -5.82
N ASP A 52 -25.68 7.52 -7.04
CA ASP A 52 -26.86 7.93 -7.81
C ASP A 52 -27.45 6.77 -8.66
N SER A 53 -26.79 5.61 -8.67
CA SER A 53 -27.32 4.43 -9.37
C SER A 53 -28.46 3.77 -8.60
N ALA A 54 -29.29 3.02 -9.33
CA ALA A 54 -30.39 2.24 -8.74
C ALA A 54 -29.93 1.14 -7.76
N SER A 55 -28.62 0.87 -7.70
CA SER A 55 -28.01 -0.07 -6.76
C SER A 55 -27.90 0.49 -5.34
N CYS A 56 -28.03 1.81 -5.17
CA CYS A 56 -27.94 2.49 -3.88
C CYS A 56 -29.30 3.06 -3.43
N PRO A 57 -29.59 3.05 -2.12
CA PRO A 57 -30.83 3.62 -1.60
C PRO A 57 -30.87 5.12 -1.83
N THR A 58 -32.07 5.71 -1.91
CA THR A 58 -32.24 7.15 -2.16
C THR A 58 -31.53 8.00 -1.12
N ASN A 59 -31.65 7.62 0.15
CA ASN A 59 -30.96 8.23 1.27
C ASN A 59 -30.14 7.15 1.97
N ILE A 60 -28.85 7.39 2.16
CA ILE A 60 -27.99 6.52 2.96
C ILE A 60 -27.94 7.09 4.38
N VAL A 61 -28.15 6.24 5.39
CA VAL A 61 -28.28 6.65 6.80
C VAL A 61 -27.43 5.80 7.73
N GLU A 62 -27.30 6.26 8.98
CA GLU A 62 -26.58 5.53 10.05
C GLU A 62 -27.11 4.09 10.20
N TYR A 63 -26.20 3.15 10.47
CA TYR A 63 -26.42 1.70 10.58
C TYR A 63 -26.59 0.93 9.28
N GLU A 64 -26.53 1.59 8.12
CA GLU A 64 -26.45 0.87 6.84
C GLU A 64 -25.07 0.22 6.66
N THR A 65 -25.05 -0.93 6.01
CA THR A 65 -23.82 -1.70 5.73
C THR A 65 -23.93 -2.32 4.36
N ASP A 66 -23.30 -1.71 3.36
CA ASP A 66 -23.28 -2.19 1.98
C ASP A 66 -22.13 -1.54 1.17
N GLY A 67 -22.03 -1.90 -0.12
CA GLY A 67 -21.04 -1.29 -1.00
C GLY A 67 -21.29 0.18 -1.35
N CYS A 68 -22.50 0.71 -1.13
CA CYS A 68 -22.77 2.14 -1.29
C CYS A 68 -22.20 2.94 -0.13
N VAL A 69 -22.16 2.36 1.08
CA VAL A 69 -21.43 2.97 2.20
C VAL A 69 -19.92 2.97 1.96
N THR A 70 -19.36 1.91 1.36
CA THR A 70 -17.94 1.88 0.95
C THR A 70 -17.63 3.02 -0.02
N GLU A 71 -18.41 3.16 -1.09
CA GLU A 71 -18.27 4.27 -2.05
C GLU A 71 -18.44 5.63 -1.36
N LEU A 72 -19.40 5.79 -0.46
CA LEU A 72 -19.58 7.02 0.32
C LEU A 72 -18.32 7.36 1.13
N GLN A 73 -17.74 6.39 1.83
CA GLN A 73 -16.53 6.60 2.63
C GLN A 73 -15.33 6.99 1.74
N GLU A 74 -15.17 6.34 0.58
CA GLU A 74 -14.16 6.71 -0.42
C GLU A 74 -14.35 8.15 -0.91
N LEU A 75 -15.58 8.54 -1.27
CA LEU A 75 -15.90 9.91 -1.68
C LEU A 75 -15.62 10.93 -0.58
N LEU A 76 -16.00 10.63 0.66
CA LEU A 76 -15.70 11.50 1.81
C LEU A 76 -14.19 11.66 2.01
N ASN A 77 -13.42 10.60 1.82
CA ASN A 77 -11.96 10.65 1.89
C ASN A 77 -11.35 11.49 0.76
N ILE A 78 -11.93 11.46 -0.44
CA ILE A 78 -11.55 12.38 -1.53
C ILE A 78 -11.76 13.85 -1.12
N HIS A 79 -12.77 14.12 -0.29
CA HIS A 79 -13.02 15.42 0.34
C HIS A 79 -12.28 15.59 1.69
N ASN A 80 -11.18 14.86 1.91
CA ASN A 80 -10.31 14.95 3.09
C ASN A 80 -10.95 14.58 4.44
N ALA A 81 -11.99 13.74 4.45
CA ALA A 81 -12.60 13.29 5.71
C ALA A 81 -11.65 12.45 6.59
N GLY A 82 -10.71 11.70 6.00
CA GLY A 82 -9.74 10.88 6.73
C GLY A 82 -10.41 9.82 7.63
N ILE A 83 -11.39 9.09 7.10
CA ILE A 83 -12.11 8.01 7.78
C ILE A 83 -11.74 6.65 7.19
N GLY A 84 -11.86 5.60 8.00
CA GLY A 84 -11.72 4.23 7.50
C GLY A 84 -12.80 3.85 6.48
N VAL A 85 -12.45 2.99 5.53
CA VAL A 85 -13.36 2.46 4.51
C VAL A 85 -13.69 1.01 4.87
N ASP A 86 -14.78 0.82 5.60
CA ASP A 86 -15.22 -0.49 6.12
C ASP A 86 -16.61 -0.91 5.60
N GLY A 87 -17.27 -0.05 4.83
CA GLY A 87 -18.62 -0.27 4.32
C GLY A 87 -19.70 -0.20 5.40
N GLN A 88 -19.41 0.34 6.59
CA GLN A 88 -20.36 0.50 7.70
C GLN A 88 -20.62 1.96 8.01
N PHE A 89 -21.89 2.37 7.98
CA PHE A 89 -22.26 3.75 8.29
C PHE A 89 -22.33 3.93 9.80
N GLY A 90 -21.16 4.10 10.40
CA GLY A 90 -20.99 4.33 11.83
C GLY A 90 -20.89 5.81 12.23
N PRO A 91 -20.57 6.09 13.52
CA PRO A 91 -20.45 7.44 14.05
C PRO A 91 -19.38 8.30 13.35
N GLN A 92 -18.28 7.70 12.87
CA GLN A 92 -17.24 8.41 12.12
C GLN A 92 -17.75 8.86 10.74
N THR A 93 -18.43 7.96 10.02
CA THR A 93 -19.06 8.30 8.73
C THR A 93 -20.14 9.37 8.92
N LEU A 94 -20.95 9.30 9.98
CA LEU A 94 -21.93 10.33 10.30
C LEU A 94 -21.29 11.70 10.55
N ALA A 95 -20.20 11.74 11.33
CA ALA A 95 -19.48 12.98 11.59
C ALA A 95 -18.90 13.56 10.29
N ALA A 96 -18.29 12.72 9.44
CA ALA A 96 -17.75 13.11 8.15
C ALA A 96 -18.83 13.64 7.19
N VAL A 97 -19.99 12.98 7.11
CA VAL A 97 -21.12 13.45 6.30
C VAL A 97 -21.58 14.84 6.76
N ARG A 98 -21.74 15.04 8.07
CA ARG A 98 -22.18 16.34 8.61
C ARG A 98 -21.16 17.44 8.36
N GLN A 99 -19.87 17.11 8.49
CA GLN A 99 -18.79 18.04 8.17
C GLN A 99 -18.81 18.41 6.69
N PHE A 100 -18.86 17.43 5.80
CA PHE A 100 -18.96 17.65 4.36
C PHE A 100 -20.18 18.50 3.99
N GLN A 101 -21.35 18.19 4.55
CA GLN A 101 -22.57 18.97 4.33
C GLN A 101 -22.39 20.44 4.75
N SER A 102 -21.71 20.68 5.87
CA SER A 102 -21.40 22.03 6.35
C SER A 102 -20.43 22.77 5.42
N GLU A 103 -19.38 22.09 4.94
CA GLU A 103 -18.38 22.66 4.02
C GLU A 103 -18.97 22.94 2.63
N ALA A 104 -19.86 22.06 2.15
CA ALA A 104 -20.59 22.23 0.90
C ALA A 104 -21.73 23.27 0.97
N GLY A 105 -22.04 23.79 2.15
CA GLY A 105 -23.11 24.78 2.35
C GLY A 105 -24.51 24.24 2.11
N ILE A 106 -24.74 22.95 2.37
CA ILE A 106 -26.04 22.27 2.25
C ILE A 106 -26.64 21.97 3.62
N GLY A 107 -27.86 21.42 3.66
CA GLY A 107 -28.51 21.03 4.92
C GLY A 107 -27.68 20.00 5.68
N VAL A 108 -27.38 20.28 6.96
CA VAL A 108 -26.58 19.40 7.83
C VAL A 108 -27.50 18.49 8.64
N ASP A 109 -28.00 17.44 8.00
CA ASP A 109 -28.91 16.44 8.59
C ASP A 109 -28.22 15.08 8.85
N GLY A 110 -26.99 14.90 8.37
CA GLY A 110 -26.26 13.64 8.49
C GLY A 110 -26.78 12.52 7.59
N GLN A 111 -27.73 12.80 6.70
CA GLN A 111 -28.27 11.85 5.74
C GLN A 111 -27.66 12.10 4.36
N VAL A 112 -27.28 11.04 3.66
CA VAL A 112 -26.73 11.16 2.31
C VAL A 112 -27.86 11.01 1.30
N GLY A 113 -28.63 12.09 1.14
CA GLY A 113 -29.68 12.20 0.12
C GLY A 113 -29.17 12.76 -1.20
N PRO A 114 -30.06 12.99 -2.20
CA PRO A 114 -29.68 13.43 -3.54
C PRO A 114 -28.83 14.72 -3.59
N GLN A 115 -29.07 15.67 -2.68
CA GLN A 115 -28.26 16.90 -2.61
C GLN A 115 -26.83 16.62 -2.14
N THR A 116 -26.66 15.76 -1.13
CA THR A 116 -25.34 15.36 -0.62
C THR A 116 -24.58 14.53 -1.66
N LYS A 117 -25.25 13.58 -2.33
CA LYS A 117 -24.65 12.80 -3.42
C LYS A 117 -24.17 13.68 -4.57
N ALA A 118 -25.02 14.61 -5.03
CA ALA A 118 -24.65 15.57 -6.07
C ALA A 118 -23.47 16.46 -5.64
N ALA A 119 -23.40 16.86 -4.38
CA ALA A 119 -22.27 17.61 -3.85
C ALA A 119 -20.98 16.77 -3.82
N LEU A 120 -21.05 15.50 -3.41
CA LEU A 120 -19.89 14.58 -3.37
C LEU A 120 -19.28 14.35 -4.76
N TYR A 121 -20.13 14.16 -5.77
CA TYR A 121 -19.71 14.03 -7.18
C TYR A 121 -19.36 15.37 -7.86
N GLY A 122 -19.66 16.50 -7.19
CA GLY A 122 -19.53 17.86 -7.74
C GLY A 122 -20.45 18.14 -8.93
N SER A 123 -20.31 19.32 -9.54
CA SER A 123 -21.16 19.81 -10.65
C SER A 123 -21.11 18.95 -11.92
N SER A 124 -20.22 17.97 -12.00
CA SER A 124 -20.02 17.12 -13.17
C SER A 124 -20.77 15.79 -13.09
N GLY A 125 -21.33 15.41 -11.93
CA GLY A 125 -21.96 14.09 -11.71
C GLY A 125 -21.02 12.93 -12.02
N ARG A 126 -19.71 13.17 -11.96
CA ARG A 126 -18.66 12.25 -12.38
C ARG A 126 -18.04 11.70 -11.12
N VAL A 127 -17.89 10.38 -11.03
CA VAL A 127 -17.19 9.72 -9.92
C VAL A 127 -15.81 10.38 -9.76
N PRO A 128 -15.55 11.09 -8.63
CA PRO A 128 -14.23 11.58 -8.31
C PRO A 128 -13.21 10.45 -8.44
N THR A 129 -12.10 10.73 -9.10
CA THR A 129 -11.02 9.75 -9.16
C THR A 129 -10.44 9.56 -7.77
N PRO A 130 -10.12 8.32 -7.36
CA PRO A 130 -9.44 8.04 -6.10
C PRO A 130 -8.22 8.95 -5.93
N ILE A 131 -8.00 9.43 -4.70
CA ILE A 131 -6.81 10.21 -4.36
C ILE A 131 -5.58 9.39 -4.75
N LYS A 132 -4.62 10.02 -5.44
CA LYS A 132 -3.30 9.42 -5.64
C LYS A 132 -2.28 10.15 -4.80
N LEU A 133 -1.41 9.42 -4.10
CA LEU A 133 -0.33 10.01 -3.29
C LEU A 133 0.64 10.87 -4.13
N THR A 134 0.73 10.59 -5.43
CA THR A 134 1.56 11.33 -6.39
C THR A 134 0.87 12.55 -6.99
N SER A 135 -0.39 12.81 -6.65
CA SER A 135 -1.13 13.98 -7.12
C SER A 135 -0.82 15.21 -6.26
N SER A 136 -1.08 16.40 -6.80
CA SER A 136 -0.95 17.66 -6.05
C SER A 136 -1.95 17.81 -4.90
N ALA A 137 -2.88 16.87 -4.73
CA ALA A 137 -3.81 16.84 -3.61
C ALA A 137 -3.13 16.36 -2.32
N CYS A 138 -2.01 15.62 -2.43
CA CYS A 138 -1.27 15.11 -1.28
C CYS A 138 0.03 15.90 -1.06
N PRO A 139 0.45 16.10 0.20
CA PRO A 139 1.71 16.78 0.50
C PRO A 139 2.89 15.97 -0.06
N ALA A 140 3.99 16.65 -0.42
CA ALA A 140 5.14 16.00 -1.04
C ALA A 140 5.70 14.86 -0.17
N ASN A 141 5.82 15.13 1.13
CA ASN A 141 6.24 14.18 2.16
C ASN A 141 5.15 14.09 3.22
N MET A 142 4.80 12.87 3.60
CA MET A 142 3.84 12.62 4.68
C MET A 142 4.56 12.04 5.90
N MET A 143 4.12 12.44 7.09
CA MET A 143 4.76 12.11 8.37
C MET A 143 3.74 11.82 9.48
N GLU A 144 4.23 11.31 10.61
CA GLU A 144 3.41 10.99 11.78
C GLU A 144 2.58 12.20 12.25
N ASN A 145 1.33 11.94 12.65
CA ASN A 145 0.28 12.88 13.08
C ASN A 145 -0.53 13.56 11.96
N GLU A 146 -0.28 13.24 10.70
CA GLU A 146 -1.17 13.65 9.61
C GLU A 146 -2.49 12.86 9.62
N LYS A 147 -3.58 13.53 9.25
CA LYS A 147 -4.93 12.97 9.20
C LYS A 147 -5.70 13.56 8.03
N ASP A 148 -5.80 12.81 6.94
CA ASP A 148 -6.50 13.22 5.73
C ASP A 148 -6.81 12.02 4.83
N GLY A 149 -7.38 12.30 3.65
CA GLY A 149 -7.65 11.29 2.63
C GLY A 149 -6.39 10.69 1.98
N CYS A 150 -5.25 11.39 2.03
CA CYS A 150 -3.98 10.87 1.53
C CYS A 150 -3.44 9.78 2.46
N VAL A 151 -3.62 9.91 3.78
CA VAL A 151 -3.26 8.86 4.74
C VAL A 151 -4.09 7.60 4.52
N VAL A 152 -5.38 7.73 4.20
CA VAL A 152 -6.22 6.57 3.84
C VAL A 152 -5.66 5.84 2.63
N GLU A 153 -5.33 6.57 1.56
CA GLU A 153 -4.73 5.99 0.36
C GLU A 153 -3.38 5.31 0.66
N LEU A 154 -2.55 5.94 1.49
CA LEU A 154 -1.29 5.34 1.96
C LEU A 154 -1.56 4.02 2.69
N GLN A 155 -2.52 4.00 3.61
CA GLN A 155 -2.83 2.81 4.39
C GLN A 155 -3.39 1.68 3.52
N ASN A 156 -4.23 2.01 2.52
CA ASN A 156 -4.71 1.06 1.53
C ASN A 156 -3.55 0.43 0.75
N LEU A 157 -2.64 1.26 0.23
CA LEU A 157 -1.47 0.77 -0.52
C LEU A 157 -0.57 -0.10 0.38
N LEU A 158 -0.33 0.30 1.62
CA LEU A 158 0.46 -0.50 2.56
C LEU A 158 -0.22 -1.86 2.85
N ASP A 159 -1.54 -1.90 3.01
CA ASP A 159 -2.28 -3.15 3.18
C ASP A 159 -2.20 -4.05 1.94
N GLU A 160 -2.33 -3.46 0.73
CA GLU A 160 -2.12 -4.17 -0.55
C GLU A 160 -0.71 -4.76 -0.68
N HIS A 161 0.30 -4.08 -0.12
CA HIS A 161 1.69 -4.55 -0.02
C HIS A 161 1.94 -5.49 1.17
N GLY A 162 0.88 -6.01 1.79
CA GLY A 162 0.94 -7.06 2.81
C GLY A 162 1.33 -6.57 4.20
N GLN A 163 1.25 -5.27 4.48
CA GLN A 163 1.55 -4.72 5.81
C GLN A 163 0.43 -4.94 6.84
N HIS A 164 -0.80 -5.26 6.39
CA HIS A 164 -1.92 -5.62 7.26
C HIS A 164 -2.17 -4.62 8.40
N ILE A 165 -2.48 -3.38 8.02
CA ILE A 165 -2.76 -2.28 8.96
C ILE A 165 -4.23 -1.86 8.92
N ILE A 166 -4.66 -1.18 9.97
CA ILE A 166 -5.99 -0.57 10.03
C ILE A 166 -5.97 0.69 9.16
N VAL A 167 -6.91 0.77 8.22
CA VAL A 167 -7.15 1.96 7.41
C VAL A 167 -8.11 2.85 8.19
N ASP A 168 -7.58 3.86 8.86
CA ASP A 168 -8.34 4.79 9.70
C ASP A 168 -8.12 6.27 9.33
N GLY A 169 -7.31 6.53 8.31
CA GLY A 169 -6.94 7.87 7.86
C GLY A 169 -6.02 8.61 8.82
N GLN A 170 -5.40 7.92 9.78
CA GLN A 170 -4.49 8.51 10.76
C GLN A 170 -3.07 7.96 10.62
N PHE A 171 -2.11 8.86 10.42
CA PHE A 171 -0.71 8.50 10.37
C PHE A 171 -0.19 8.37 11.79
N GLY A 172 -0.50 7.24 12.44
CA GLY A 172 0.00 6.89 13.76
C GLY A 172 1.18 5.91 13.72
N GLN A 173 1.55 5.41 14.90
CA GLN A 173 2.66 4.47 15.11
C GLN A 173 2.54 3.17 14.29
N GLN A 174 1.33 2.66 14.06
CA GLN A 174 1.13 1.47 13.22
C GLN A 174 1.43 1.76 11.74
N THR A 175 0.93 2.87 11.22
CA THR A 175 1.23 3.34 9.86
C THR A 175 2.73 3.59 9.70
N PHE A 176 3.37 4.22 10.69
CA PHE A 176 4.82 4.44 10.69
C PHE A 176 5.63 3.14 10.61
N ALA A 177 5.33 2.17 11.47
CA ALA A 177 6.00 0.87 11.45
C ALA A 177 5.79 0.12 10.12
N ALA A 178 4.58 0.24 9.52
CA ALA A 178 4.28 -0.33 8.22
C ALA A 178 5.04 0.36 7.08
N VAL A 179 5.24 1.68 7.16
CA VAL A 179 6.08 2.42 6.20
C VAL A 179 7.53 1.94 6.28
N GLU A 180 8.11 1.84 7.48
CA GLU A 180 9.49 1.34 7.63
C GLU A 180 9.64 -0.10 7.12
N ALA A 181 8.67 -0.96 7.41
CA ALA A 181 8.66 -2.35 6.95
C ALA A 181 8.53 -2.43 5.42
N PHE A 182 7.64 -1.62 4.83
CA PHE A 182 7.51 -1.50 3.39
C PHE A 182 8.81 -1.00 2.75
N GLN A 183 9.38 0.09 3.25
CA GLN A 183 10.65 0.66 2.77
C GLN A 183 11.78 -0.37 2.81
N THR A 184 11.88 -1.13 3.91
CA THR A 184 12.83 -2.23 4.07
C THR A 184 12.61 -3.30 3.00
N SER A 185 11.36 -3.72 2.77
CA SER A 185 11.03 -4.77 1.80
C SER A 185 11.23 -4.32 0.34
N ALA A 186 11.02 -3.04 0.07
CA ALA A 186 11.20 -2.42 -1.24
C ALA A 186 12.67 -2.08 -1.54
N GLY A 187 13.57 -2.19 -0.56
CA GLY A 187 14.99 -1.89 -0.71
C GLY A 187 15.28 -0.40 -0.93
N ILE A 188 14.44 0.48 -0.37
CA ILE A 188 14.62 1.94 -0.40
C ILE A 188 15.10 2.45 0.97
N GLY A 189 15.46 3.73 1.05
CA GLY A 189 15.86 4.35 2.32
C GLY A 189 14.78 4.15 3.40
N VAL A 190 15.19 3.72 4.59
CA VAL A 190 14.29 3.50 5.72
C VAL A 190 14.39 4.70 6.67
N ASP A 191 13.46 5.61 6.54
CA ASP A 191 13.36 6.85 7.31
C ASP A 191 11.98 7.05 7.96
N GLY A 192 11.04 6.15 7.67
CA GLY A 192 9.65 6.23 8.14
C GLY A 192 8.84 7.37 7.51
N GLN A 193 9.39 8.06 6.51
CA GLN A 193 8.74 9.14 5.78
C GLN A 193 8.17 8.66 4.45
N VAL A 194 6.99 9.16 4.09
CA VAL A 194 6.37 8.82 2.81
C VAL A 194 6.61 9.96 1.82
N GLY A 195 7.83 9.98 1.28
CA GLY A 195 8.26 10.89 0.21
C GLY A 195 8.02 10.33 -1.21
N PRO A 196 8.47 11.04 -2.26
CA PRO A 196 8.27 10.64 -3.66
C PRO A 196 8.74 9.22 -3.98
N GLN A 197 9.84 8.74 -3.38
CA GLN A 197 10.34 7.38 -3.60
C GLN A 197 9.43 6.31 -2.98
N THR A 198 9.03 6.49 -1.72
CA THR A 198 8.09 5.59 -1.05
C THR A 198 6.78 5.52 -1.83
N LYS A 199 6.25 6.67 -2.29
CA LYS A 199 5.04 6.73 -3.12
C LYS A 199 5.19 6.02 -4.47
N ALA A 200 6.31 6.22 -5.16
CA ALA A 200 6.58 5.56 -6.44
C ALA A 200 6.72 4.04 -6.28
N ALA A 201 7.34 3.59 -5.18
CA ALA A 201 7.44 2.18 -4.84
C ALA A 201 6.06 1.57 -4.53
N LEU A 202 5.21 2.27 -3.76
CA LEU A 202 3.85 1.82 -3.42
C LEU A 202 2.97 1.61 -4.67
N TYR A 203 3.09 2.44 -5.70
CA TYR A 203 2.31 2.25 -6.93
C TYR A 203 2.83 1.15 -7.86
N GLY A 204 3.89 0.42 -7.48
CA GLY A 204 4.47 -0.61 -8.35
C GLY A 204 5.06 -0.04 -9.64
N THR A 205 5.10 1.29 -9.79
CA THR A 205 6.00 2.02 -10.68
C THR A 205 7.40 1.95 -10.11
N GLY A 206 7.84 0.72 -9.83
CA GLY A 206 9.11 0.42 -9.21
C GLY A 206 10.17 1.16 -9.98
N ALA A 207 10.84 2.08 -9.28
CA ALA A 207 12.14 2.59 -9.63
C ALA A 207 12.47 2.52 -11.14
N GLN A 208 11.66 3.18 -11.97
CA GLN A 208 12.18 3.80 -13.20
C GLN A 208 12.71 5.19 -12.83
N GLN A 209 13.34 5.30 -11.68
CA GLN A 209 14.48 6.16 -11.45
C GLN A 209 15.64 5.26 -11.02
N GLY A 210 15.95 4.26 -11.87
CA GLY A 210 17.28 3.71 -11.87
C GLY A 210 18.22 4.86 -12.22
N VAL A 211 19.01 5.29 -11.25
CA VAL A 211 20.03 6.34 -11.38
C VAL A 211 19.57 7.50 -12.27
N ALA A 212 18.81 8.48 -11.74
CA ALA A 212 18.77 9.76 -12.45
C ALA A 212 20.23 10.16 -12.69
N ASN A 213 20.64 10.18 -13.95
CA ASN A 213 21.98 10.57 -14.29
C ASN A 213 22.07 12.03 -13.84
N LEU A 214 22.96 12.35 -12.89
CA LEU A 214 23.15 13.75 -12.49
C LEU A 214 23.49 14.63 -13.71
N PHE A 215 23.98 14.03 -14.80
CA PHE A 215 24.20 14.69 -16.10
C PHE A 215 22.96 14.76 -17.02
N SER A 216 21.77 14.41 -16.54
CA SER A 216 20.51 14.56 -17.30
C SER A 216 20.13 16.04 -17.39
N PRO A 217 19.68 16.55 -18.55
CA PRO A 217 19.23 17.94 -18.70
C PRO A 217 17.98 18.29 -17.87
N THR A 218 17.38 17.29 -17.22
CA THR A 218 16.26 17.45 -16.29
C THR A 218 16.71 17.75 -14.86
N CYS A 219 17.99 17.56 -14.53
CA CYS A 219 18.54 17.90 -13.22
C CYS A 219 19.09 19.33 -13.23
N PRO A 220 18.84 20.13 -12.19
CA PRO A 220 19.43 21.46 -12.07
C PRO A 220 20.97 21.35 -12.02
N GLU A 221 21.64 22.28 -12.70
CA GLU A 221 23.11 22.34 -12.75
C GLU A 221 23.74 22.60 -11.37
N ASN A 222 23.02 23.26 -10.46
CA ASN A 222 23.48 23.53 -9.10
C ASN A 222 22.43 23.07 -8.10
N MET A 223 22.73 22.00 -7.35
CA MET A 223 21.86 21.53 -6.28
C MET A 223 22.26 22.12 -4.94
N MET A 224 21.26 22.58 -4.17
CA MET A 224 21.46 23.28 -2.90
C MET A 224 20.59 22.74 -1.77
N GLN A 225 21.01 23.02 -0.54
CA GLN A 225 20.25 22.68 0.65
C GLN A 225 18.83 23.29 0.61
N GLY A 226 17.82 22.44 0.81
CA GLY A 226 16.41 22.81 0.76
C GLY A 226 15.69 22.37 -0.53
N GLU A 227 16.40 21.83 -1.52
CA GLU A 227 15.77 21.25 -2.71
C GLU A 227 15.20 19.86 -2.46
N ILE A 228 14.07 19.56 -3.10
CA ILE A 228 13.38 18.28 -3.00
C ILE A 228 13.02 17.81 -4.42
N ASP A 229 13.72 16.80 -4.94
CA ASP A 229 13.46 16.25 -6.27
C ASP A 229 14.10 14.86 -6.48
N GLY A 230 13.71 14.16 -7.55
CA GLY A 230 14.29 12.89 -7.98
C GLY A 230 15.79 12.95 -8.32
N CYS A 231 16.34 14.13 -8.60
CA CYS A 231 17.79 14.29 -8.76
C CYS A 231 18.54 14.24 -7.42
N VAL A 232 17.93 14.70 -6.33
CA VAL A 232 18.51 14.60 -4.98
C VAL A 232 18.58 13.13 -4.53
N VAL A 233 17.59 12.33 -4.89
CA VAL A 233 17.60 10.87 -4.69
C VAL A 233 18.83 10.24 -5.35
N ALA A 234 19.12 10.62 -6.60
CA ALA A 234 20.26 10.08 -7.32
C ALA A 234 21.59 10.52 -6.70
N LEU A 235 21.69 11.78 -6.27
CA LEU A 235 22.82 12.28 -5.51
C LEU A 235 23.04 11.47 -4.23
N GLN A 236 22.00 11.30 -3.40
CA GLN A 236 22.08 10.56 -2.14
C GLN A 236 22.48 9.08 -2.37
N SER A 237 21.95 8.47 -3.43
CA SER A 237 22.33 7.11 -3.83
C SER A 237 23.80 7.02 -4.24
N LEU A 238 24.32 8.02 -4.98
CA LEU A 238 25.73 8.10 -5.38
C LEU A 238 26.64 8.34 -4.18
N LEU A 239 26.25 9.23 -3.26
CA LEU A 239 26.99 9.47 -2.01
C LEU A 239 27.11 8.19 -1.21
N ASN A 240 26.02 7.41 -1.10
CA ASN A 240 26.05 6.12 -0.41
C ASN A 240 26.94 5.10 -1.12
N ALA A 241 26.95 5.07 -2.45
CA ALA A 241 27.88 4.23 -3.23
C ALA A 241 29.36 4.63 -3.02
N HIS A 242 29.61 5.90 -2.70
CA HIS A 242 30.93 6.45 -2.35
C HIS A 242 31.26 6.35 -0.85
N GLY A 243 30.54 5.51 -0.10
CA GLY A 243 30.84 5.21 1.29
C GLY A 243 30.23 6.19 2.30
N GLN A 244 29.32 7.06 1.86
CA GLN A 244 28.44 7.76 2.79
C GLN A 244 27.33 6.82 3.29
N HIS A 245 26.74 7.13 4.44
CA HIS A 245 25.62 6.38 4.99
C HIS A 245 24.53 7.36 5.39
N ILE A 246 23.82 7.88 4.40
CA ILE A 246 22.72 8.84 4.56
C ILE A 246 21.39 8.22 4.10
N GLY A 247 20.29 8.72 4.66
CA GLY A 247 18.95 8.41 4.16
C GLY A 247 18.79 8.89 2.71
N VAL A 248 18.10 8.10 1.90
CA VAL A 248 17.74 8.48 0.52
C VAL A 248 16.26 8.85 0.56
N ASP A 249 16.00 10.14 0.79
CA ASP A 249 14.66 10.71 1.01
C ASP A 249 14.26 11.70 -0.11
N GLY A 250 15.17 11.97 -1.05
CA GLY A 250 14.99 12.95 -2.11
C GLY A 250 14.98 14.40 -1.63
N GLN A 251 15.39 14.66 -0.39
CA GLN A 251 15.51 15.97 0.21
C GLN A 251 16.98 16.34 0.43
N PHE A 252 17.38 17.52 -0.04
CA PHE A 252 18.71 18.03 0.19
C PHE A 252 18.73 18.69 1.58
N GLY A 253 18.67 17.86 2.62
CA GLY A 253 18.73 18.27 4.02
C GLY A 253 20.16 18.44 4.54
N GLN A 254 20.29 18.64 5.86
CA GLN A 254 21.62 18.77 6.49
C GLN A 254 22.47 17.51 6.37
N GLN A 255 21.85 16.32 6.38
CA GLN A 255 22.60 15.06 6.21
C GLN A 255 23.17 14.94 4.80
N THR A 256 22.36 15.26 3.78
CA THR A 256 22.79 15.31 2.38
C THR A 256 23.90 16.34 2.19
N PHE A 257 23.75 17.54 2.77
CA PHE A 257 24.77 18.59 2.74
C PHE A 257 26.10 18.13 3.35
N ALA A 258 26.07 17.56 4.56
CA ALA A 258 27.28 17.05 5.22
C ALA A 258 27.94 15.91 4.44
N ALA A 259 27.15 15.05 3.79
CA ALA A 259 27.65 13.99 2.95
C ALA A 259 28.28 14.51 1.64
N VAL A 260 27.71 15.57 1.06
CA VAL A 260 28.31 16.28 -0.08
C VAL A 260 29.65 16.90 0.33
N GLU A 261 29.72 17.61 1.46
CA GLU A 261 30.98 18.18 1.96
C GLU A 261 32.04 17.10 2.22
N ALA A 262 31.63 15.97 2.82
CA ALA A 262 32.50 14.84 3.07
C ALA A 262 33.02 14.22 1.76
N PHE A 263 32.15 14.08 0.77
CA PHE A 263 32.53 13.61 -0.56
C PHE A 263 33.49 14.59 -1.23
N GLN A 264 33.16 15.88 -1.28
CA GLN A 264 34.01 16.93 -1.85
C GLN A 264 35.41 16.94 -1.21
N THR A 265 35.45 16.82 0.12
CA THR A 265 36.70 16.71 0.90
C THR A 265 37.49 15.47 0.50
N SER A 266 36.83 14.31 0.37
CA SER A 266 37.49 13.05 -0.02
C SER A 266 37.97 13.04 -1.47
N ALA A 267 37.27 13.75 -2.36
CA ALA A 267 37.58 13.86 -3.78
C ALA A 267 38.62 14.97 -4.06
N GLY A 268 38.94 15.81 -3.07
CA GLY A 268 39.88 16.92 -3.21
C GLY A 268 39.37 18.06 -4.09
N ILE A 269 38.05 18.22 -4.19
CA ILE A 269 37.40 19.33 -4.90
C ILE A 269 36.99 20.42 -3.90
N GLY A 270 36.63 21.61 -4.40
CA GLY A 270 36.18 22.71 -3.55
C GLY A 270 35.03 22.27 -2.63
N VAL A 271 35.13 22.60 -1.33
CA VAL A 271 34.12 22.24 -0.33
C VAL A 271 33.19 23.44 -0.14
N ASP A 272 32.08 23.42 -0.87
CA ASP A 272 31.03 24.43 -0.79
C ASP A 272 29.66 23.83 -0.46
N GLY A 273 29.57 22.48 -0.36
CA GLY A 273 28.34 21.76 -0.08
C GLY A 273 27.30 21.86 -1.19
N GLN A 274 27.68 22.36 -2.37
CA GLN A 274 26.85 22.45 -3.57
C GLN A 274 27.23 21.33 -4.53
N VAL A 275 26.29 20.90 -5.36
CA VAL A 275 26.57 19.90 -6.40
C VAL A 275 26.39 20.55 -7.76
N GLY A 276 27.50 20.70 -8.50
CA GLY A 276 27.58 21.27 -9.85
C GLY A 276 28.89 20.94 -10.55
#